data_AF-A0A9W8TMX6-F1
#
_entry.id   AF-A0A9W8TMX6-F1
#
_cell.length_a   1.000
_cell.length_b   1.000
_cell.length_c   1.000
_cell.angle_alpha   90.00
_cell.angle_beta   90.00
_cell.angle_gamma   90.00
#
_symmetry.space_group_name_H-M   'P 1'
#
loop_
_entity.id
_entity.type
_entity.pdbx_description
1 polymer ?
#
loop_
_entity_poly.entity_id
_entity_poly.type
_entity_poly.pdbx_seq_one_letter_code
_entity_poly.pdbx_strand_id
1 'polypeptide(L)'
;MVDVATTTNPDSLVTRGRDDTPTDNAWLVADAHQLAGELGKGQACAADEHITVSTVHQPGLLKGRGLIGTIVELYTDARRILYGYFLRAPGIRTQVRKQINESLAKVQSKMIPTTGSRYLALPKEGWTDEALKTELETLANMDHTRWEDGFVSGAVYHGEEDLLKLQAEAYGKFTVANPIHPDVFPGVRKMEAEVVSMVLSMFHAPSTAAGVSTSGGTESILMACYSARQKAYVERGVTEPEMILPETAHTAFRKAGDYFKIKVHLVPCPAPTHQALRLTSLTVSWMTSRPFLNWRSSAACPCT
;
A
#
# COMPACT_ATOMS: atom_id res chain seq x y z
N MET A 1 18.62 -14.51 -6.64
CA MET A 1 19.08 -15.67 -5.84
C MET A 1 18.34 -15.58 -4.51
N VAL A 2 17.38 -16.46 -4.28
CA VAL A 2 16.69 -16.58 -2.99
C VAL A 2 17.50 -17.58 -2.19
N ASP A 3 18.11 -17.13 -1.10
CA ASP A 3 18.98 -17.98 -0.29
C ASP A 3 18.12 -18.95 0.53
N VAL A 4 18.25 -20.26 0.25
CA VAL A 4 17.64 -21.34 1.02
C VAL A 4 18.73 -21.88 1.95
N ALA A 5 18.70 -21.44 3.21
CA ALA A 5 19.60 -21.96 4.23
C ALA A 5 19.27 -23.45 4.47
N THR A 6 20.22 -24.32 4.10
CA THR A 6 20.14 -25.76 4.34
C THR A 6 20.50 -26.07 5.80
N THR A 7 19.55 -26.61 6.55
CA THR A 7 19.75 -27.09 7.92
C THR A 7 20.64 -28.33 7.94
N THR A 8 21.78 -28.27 8.62
CA THR A 8 22.63 -29.43 8.94
C THR A 8 22.61 -29.71 10.45
N ASN A 9 22.06 -30.87 10.79
CA ASN A 9 22.20 -31.79 11.95
C ASN A 9 22.37 -31.27 13.42
N PRO A 10 21.64 -31.80 14.43
CA PRO A 10 21.51 -31.22 15.76
C PRO A 10 22.31 -31.89 16.91
N ASP A 11 23.53 -32.39 16.68
CA ASP A 11 24.23 -33.25 17.67
C ASP A 11 25.58 -32.72 18.22
N SER A 12 25.86 -31.42 18.16
CA SER A 12 27.07 -30.89 18.79
C SER A 12 26.82 -29.63 19.60
N LEU A 13 26.41 -29.75 20.86
CA LEU A 13 26.66 -28.71 21.87
C LEU A 13 26.64 -29.31 23.29
N VAL A 14 27.83 -29.60 23.81
CA VAL A 14 28.13 -29.93 25.21
C VAL A 14 28.55 -28.65 25.95
N THR A 15 27.67 -28.18 26.82
CA THR A 15 27.88 -27.50 28.14
C THR A 15 28.53 -26.11 28.28
N ARG A 16 27.93 -25.37 29.24
CA ARG A 16 28.36 -24.16 30.00
C ARG A 16 28.07 -22.82 29.31
N GLY A 17 27.48 -21.81 29.94
CA GLY A 17 27.09 -21.62 31.34
C GLY A 17 26.02 -20.53 31.44
N ARG A 18 25.28 -20.60 32.54
CA ARG A 18 24.08 -19.84 32.90
C ARG A 18 24.48 -18.48 33.46
N ASP A 19 24.00 -17.40 32.87
CA ASP A 19 23.85 -16.09 33.52
C ASP A 19 22.46 -15.54 33.21
N ASP A 20 21.66 -15.41 34.27
CA ASP A 20 20.26 -15.00 34.26
C ASP A 20 20.16 -13.45 34.36
N THR A 21 19.68 -12.78 33.30
CA THR A 21 19.00 -11.47 33.40
C THR A 21 17.89 -11.37 32.33
N PRO A 22 16.72 -10.78 32.63
CA PRO A 22 15.54 -10.87 31.78
C PRO A 22 15.54 -9.80 30.68
N THR A 23 15.80 -10.20 29.44
CA THR A 23 15.47 -9.40 28.25
C THR A 23 14.33 -10.07 27.50
N ASP A 24 13.10 -9.78 27.90
CA ASP A 24 11.90 -10.06 27.11
C ASP A 24 11.85 -9.07 25.94
N ASN A 25 12.14 -9.56 24.74
CA ASN A 25 11.21 -9.56 23.60
C ASN A 25 11.93 -10.11 22.37
N ALA A 26 11.87 -11.43 22.28
CA ALA A 26 12.37 -12.23 21.19
C ALA A 26 11.60 -11.95 19.88
N TRP A 27 12.38 -11.73 18.82
CA TRP A 27 12.23 -12.32 17.48
C TRP A 27 10.86 -12.94 17.16
N LEU A 28 9.98 -12.14 16.56
CA LEU A 28 8.86 -12.64 15.76
C LEU A 28 9.24 -12.58 14.28
N VAL A 29 10.13 -13.48 13.87
CA VAL A 29 10.16 -13.95 12.47
C VAL A 29 9.28 -15.19 12.45
N ALA A 30 7.97 -14.97 12.35
CA ALA A 30 7.04 -16.05 12.07
C ALA A 30 7.24 -16.45 10.61
N ASP A 31 7.58 -17.72 10.44
CA ASP A 31 7.97 -18.42 9.23
C ASP A 31 6.88 -18.33 8.14
N ALA A 32 7.11 -17.52 7.12
CA ALA A 32 6.16 -17.30 6.01
C ALA A 32 5.90 -18.57 5.17
N HIS A 33 6.73 -19.60 5.33
CA HIS A 33 6.57 -20.88 4.63
C HIS A 33 5.54 -21.81 5.28
N GLN A 34 5.26 -21.67 6.58
CA GLN A 34 4.30 -22.52 7.27
C GLN A 34 2.84 -22.10 7.01
N LEU A 35 2.61 -20.83 6.66
CA LEU A 35 1.30 -20.31 6.22
C LEU A 35 0.93 -20.72 4.79
N ALA A 36 1.91 -21.03 3.93
CA ALA A 36 1.65 -21.42 2.55
C ALA A 36 1.21 -22.90 2.43
N GLY A 37 1.60 -23.76 3.37
CA GLY A 37 1.28 -25.20 3.36
C GLY A 37 -0.19 -25.53 3.67
N GLU A 38 -0.89 -24.66 4.40
CA GLU A 38 -2.32 -24.86 4.73
C GLU A 38 -3.27 -24.33 3.66
N LEU A 39 -2.79 -23.49 2.73
CA LEU A 39 -3.58 -22.94 1.62
C LEU A 39 -3.76 -23.91 0.43
N GLY A 40 -3.11 -25.08 0.46
CA GLY A 40 -3.10 -26.07 -0.63
C GLY A 40 -4.16 -27.17 -0.56
N LYS A 41 -4.99 -27.23 0.50
CA LYS A 41 -6.08 -28.21 0.58
C LYS A 41 -7.39 -27.56 0.14
N GLY A 42 -7.79 -27.90 -1.09
CA GLY A 42 -9.04 -27.48 -1.71
C GLY A 42 -10.24 -27.78 -0.81
N GLN A 43 -10.78 -26.73 -0.24
CA GLN A 43 -12.16 -26.68 0.21
C GLN A 43 -12.72 -25.42 -0.44
N ALA A 44 -13.68 -25.62 -1.34
CA ALA A 44 -14.43 -24.54 -1.95
C ALA A 44 -15.03 -23.68 -0.83
N CYS A 45 -14.32 -22.61 -0.47
CA CYS A 45 -14.85 -21.58 0.40
C CYS A 45 -15.93 -20.89 -0.42
N ALA A 46 -17.17 -21.38 -0.26
CA ALA A 46 -18.33 -20.53 -0.36
C ALA A 46 -18.06 -19.36 0.59
N ALA A 47 -17.50 -18.28 0.05
CA ALA A 47 -17.54 -16.99 0.70
C ALA A 47 -19.03 -16.63 0.74
N ASP A 48 -19.70 -17.05 1.81
CA ASP A 48 -20.81 -16.29 2.35
C ASP A 48 -20.23 -14.92 2.69
N GLU A 49 -20.24 -14.04 1.69
CA GLU A 49 -20.12 -12.60 1.88
C GLU A 49 -21.32 -12.19 2.75
N HIS A 50 -21.17 -12.35 4.06
CA HIS A 50 -21.78 -11.44 4.99
C HIS A 50 -21.31 -10.05 4.57
N ILE A 51 -22.15 -9.34 3.82
CA ILE A 51 -22.12 -7.89 3.79
C ILE A 51 -22.40 -7.53 5.25
N THR A 52 -21.34 -7.35 6.02
CA THR A 52 -21.43 -6.60 7.26
C THR A 52 -21.74 -5.19 6.80
N VAL A 53 -23.05 -4.91 6.63
CA VAL A 53 -23.56 -3.54 6.63
C VAL A 53 -23.23 -3.06 8.04
N SER A 54 -22.01 -2.55 8.19
CA SER A 54 -21.63 -1.81 9.37
C SER A 54 -22.47 -0.55 9.27
N THR A 55 -23.70 -0.60 9.78
CA THR A 55 -24.52 0.57 10.03
C THR A 55 -23.64 1.42 10.92
N VAL A 56 -22.98 2.42 10.33
CA VAL A 56 -22.15 3.33 11.10
C VAL A 56 -23.14 4.10 11.94
N HIS A 57 -23.41 3.61 13.15
CA HIS A 57 -24.16 4.33 14.14
C HIS A 57 -23.23 5.46 14.58
N GLN A 58 -23.18 6.55 13.80
CA GLN A 58 -22.54 7.79 14.19
C GLN A 58 -23.56 8.61 14.96
N PRO A 59 -23.48 8.69 16.30
CA PRO A 59 -24.26 9.63 17.08
C PRO A 59 -23.80 11.06 16.73
N GLY A 60 -24.31 11.61 15.62
CA GLY A 60 -23.86 12.90 15.09
C GLY A 60 -24.42 13.32 13.73
N LEU A 61 -25.09 12.43 12.97
CA LEU A 61 -25.56 12.74 11.59
C LEU A 61 -26.37 14.05 11.49
N LEU A 62 -27.29 14.26 12.44
CA LEU A 62 -28.14 15.45 12.52
C LEU A 62 -27.35 16.74 12.76
N LYS A 63 -26.27 16.69 13.56
CA LYS A 63 -25.45 17.87 13.88
C LYS A 63 -24.45 18.21 12.76
N GLY A 64 -24.02 17.22 11.99
CA GLY A 64 -23.01 17.41 10.93
C GLY A 64 -23.58 17.77 9.55
N ARG A 65 -24.75 17.24 9.18
CA ARG A 65 -25.31 17.34 7.81
C ARG A 65 -26.73 17.92 7.74
N GLY A 66 -27.33 18.25 8.88
CA GLY A 66 -28.70 18.75 8.96
C GLY A 66 -29.77 17.70 8.63
N LEU A 67 -31.05 18.09 8.73
CA LEU A 67 -32.21 17.22 8.51
C LEU A 67 -32.26 16.67 7.08
N ILE A 68 -32.05 17.54 6.09
CA ILE A 68 -32.11 17.17 4.67
C ILE A 68 -30.97 16.20 4.31
N GLY A 69 -29.74 16.49 4.73
CA GLY A 69 -28.59 15.61 4.48
C GLY A 69 -28.75 14.23 5.12
N THR A 70 -29.31 14.17 6.34
CA THR A 70 -29.59 12.91 7.04
C THR A 70 -30.62 12.05 6.29
N ILE A 71 -31.68 12.65 5.76
CA ILE A 71 -32.71 11.92 4.98
C ILE A 71 -32.13 11.39 3.67
N VAL A 72 -31.33 12.19 2.96
CA VAL A 72 -30.68 11.78 1.71
C VAL A 72 -29.73 10.60 1.94
N GLU A 73 -28.96 10.63 3.02
CA GLU A 73 -28.04 9.54 3.40
C GLU A 73 -28.79 8.26 3.75
N LEU A 74 -29.86 8.37 4.55
CA LEU A 74 -30.73 7.23 4.88
C LEU A 74 -31.34 6.60 3.63
N TYR A 75 -31.83 7.41 2.68
CA TYR A 75 -32.36 6.92 1.41
C TYR A 75 -31.27 6.21 0.59
N THR A 76 -30.06 6.78 0.54
CA THR A 76 -28.94 6.22 -0.20
C THR A 76 -28.49 4.87 0.38
N ASP A 77 -28.41 4.78 1.71
CA ASP A 77 -28.07 3.54 2.42
C ASP A 77 -29.15 2.47 2.25
N ALA A 78 -30.42 2.83 2.46
CA ALA A 78 -31.53 1.92 2.25
C ALA A 78 -31.58 1.40 0.81
N ARG A 79 -31.41 2.29 -0.18
CA ARG A 79 -31.30 1.92 -1.59
C ARG A 79 -30.14 0.97 -1.84
N ARG A 80 -28.96 1.22 -1.27
CA ARG A 80 -27.78 0.36 -1.43
C ARG A 80 -28.01 -1.03 -0.88
N ILE A 81 -28.62 -1.13 0.30
CA ILE A 81 -28.96 -2.40 0.96
C ILE A 81 -29.98 -3.18 0.13
N LEU A 82 -31.09 -2.53 -0.25
CA LEU A 82 -32.14 -3.15 -1.06
C LEU A 82 -31.61 -3.60 -2.43
N TYR A 83 -30.76 -2.80 -3.05
CA TYR A 83 -30.10 -3.17 -4.31
C TYR A 83 -29.16 -4.37 -4.14
N GLY A 84 -28.45 -4.47 -3.01
CA GLY A 84 -27.65 -5.64 -2.66
C GLY A 84 -28.48 -6.92 -2.56
N TYR A 85 -29.64 -6.88 -1.91
CA TYR A 85 -30.57 -8.01 -1.86
C TYR A 85 -31.12 -8.36 -3.25
N PHE A 86 -31.47 -7.36 -4.05
CA PHE A 86 -31.93 -7.54 -5.42
C PHE A 86 -30.90 -8.29 -6.29
N LEU A 87 -29.62 -7.89 -6.24
CA LEU A 87 -28.55 -8.56 -7.00
C LEU A 87 -28.32 -10.02 -6.57
N ARG A 88 -28.72 -10.41 -5.36
CA ARG A 88 -28.57 -11.77 -4.80
C ARG A 88 -29.74 -12.71 -5.12
N ALA A 89 -30.84 -12.18 -5.64
CA ALA A 89 -32.01 -13.00 -5.99
C ALA A 89 -31.65 -14.08 -7.04
N PRO A 90 -32.24 -15.29 -6.96
CA PRO A 90 -31.78 -16.48 -7.68
C PRO A 90 -31.80 -16.38 -9.22
N GLY A 91 -32.59 -15.48 -9.81
CA GLY A 91 -32.54 -15.18 -11.26
C GLY A 91 -31.47 -14.15 -11.64
N ILE A 92 -31.35 -13.07 -10.87
CA ILE A 92 -30.44 -11.95 -11.14
C ILE A 92 -29.00 -12.34 -10.87
N ARG A 93 -28.76 -13.11 -9.79
CA ARG A 93 -27.43 -13.61 -9.42
C ARG A 93 -26.77 -14.41 -10.54
N THR A 94 -27.57 -15.18 -11.30
CA THR A 94 -27.07 -15.97 -12.42
C THR A 94 -26.57 -15.08 -13.56
N GLN A 95 -27.31 -14.01 -13.87
CA GLN A 95 -26.92 -13.04 -14.87
C GLN A 95 -25.72 -12.19 -14.44
N VAL A 96 -25.66 -11.78 -13.17
CA VAL A 96 -24.50 -11.09 -12.59
C VAL A 96 -23.25 -11.96 -12.66
N ARG A 97 -23.34 -13.25 -12.27
CA ARG A 97 -22.23 -14.21 -12.37
C ARG A 97 -21.75 -14.39 -13.81
N LYS A 98 -22.67 -14.46 -14.77
CA LYS A 98 -22.32 -14.52 -16.19
C LYS A 98 -21.49 -13.31 -16.62
N GLN A 99 -21.92 -12.09 -16.27
CA GLN A 99 -21.18 -10.87 -16.59
C GLN A 99 -19.81 -10.80 -15.90
N ILE A 100 -19.72 -11.24 -14.64
CA ILE A 100 -18.44 -11.33 -13.93
C ILE A 100 -17.50 -12.30 -14.64
N ASN A 101 -17.97 -13.51 -14.98
CA ASN A 101 -17.16 -14.50 -15.69
C ASN A 101 -16.70 -14.02 -17.06
N GLU A 102 -17.57 -13.36 -17.82
CA GLU A 102 -17.21 -12.74 -19.10
C GLU A 102 -16.15 -11.64 -18.93
N SER A 103 -16.26 -10.83 -17.87
CA SER A 103 -15.29 -9.79 -17.55
C SER A 103 -13.95 -10.39 -17.13
N LEU A 104 -13.96 -11.42 -16.30
CA LEU A 104 -12.77 -12.17 -15.91
C LEU A 104 -12.09 -12.82 -17.10
N ALA A 105 -12.85 -13.43 -18.02
CA ALA A 105 -12.30 -14.03 -19.23
C ALA A 105 -11.62 -12.99 -20.13
N LYS A 106 -12.25 -11.80 -20.31
CA LYS A 106 -11.66 -10.68 -21.06
C LYS A 106 -10.40 -10.13 -20.43
N VAL A 107 -10.36 -10.06 -19.10
CA VAL A 107 -9.18 -9.63 -18.35
C VAL A 107 -8.07 -10.67 -18.46
N GLN A 108 -8.40 -11.95 -18.31
CA GLN A 108 -7.47 -13.06 -18.42
C GLN A 108 -6.84 -13.12 -19.83
N SER A 109 -7.64 -12.98 -20.89
CA SER A 109 -7.14 -13.00 -22.27
C SER A 109 -6.21 -11.83 -22.59
N LYS A 110 -6.30 -10.71 -21.84
CA LYS A 110 -5.45 -9.54 -22.01
C LYS A 110 -4.18 -9.59 -21.16
N MET A 111 -4.22 -10.25 -19.99
CA MET A 111 -3.08 -10.29 -19.07
C MET A 111 -2.21 -11.53 -19.22
N ILE A 112 -2.78 -12.66 -19.66
CA ILE A 112 -2.07 -13.94 -19.73
C ILE A 112 -1.95 -14.35 -21.20
N PRO A 113 -0.73 -14.36 -21.75
CA PRO A 113 -0.46 -14.96 -23.05
C PRO A 113 -0.97 -16.40 -23.06
N THR A 114 -1.84 -16.72 -24.02
CA THR A 114 -2.37 -18.08 -24.20
C THR A 114 -1.35 -19.00 -24.88
N THR A 115 -0.31 -18.42 -25.47
CA THR A 115 0.76 -19.07 -26.22
C THR A 115 2.10 -18.94 -25.48
N GLY A 116 2.99 -19.93 -25.65
CA GLY A 116 4.34 -19.93 -25.08
C GLY A 116 4.61 -21.08 -24.12
N SER A 117 5.90 -21.35 -23.90
CA SER A 117 6.38 -22.34 -22.94
C SER A 117 6.04 -21.89 -21.51
N ARG A 118 5.57 -22.81 -20.68
CA ARG A 118 5.32 -22.57 -19.25
C ARG A 118 6.26 -23.39 -18.40
N TYR A 119 7.21 -22.72 -17.75
CA TYR A 119 8.11 -23.35 -16.80
C TYR A 119 7.45 -23.39 -15.41
N LEU A 120 6.74 -24.48 -15.12
CA LEU A 120 5.99 -24.67 -13.86
C LEU A 120 6.77 -25.42 -12.77
N ALA A 121 7.98 -25.86 -13.10
CA ALA A 121 8.89 -26.55 -12.20
C ALA A 121 10.33 -26.15 -12.55
N LEU A 122 11.23 -26.30 -11.58
CA LEU A 122 12.66 -26.16 -11.84
C LEU A 122 13.12 -27.17 -12.89
N PRO A 123 13.97 -26.77 -13.85
CA PRO A 123 14.51 -27.70 -14.83
C PRO A 123 15.38 -28.74 -14.13
N LYS A 124 15.36 -29.98 -14.62
CA LYS A 124 16.17 -31.08 -14.04
C LYS A 124 17.67 -30.82 -14.18
N GLU A 125 18.05 -30.13 -15.25
CA GLU A 125 19.42 -29.74 -15.55
C GLU A 125 19.47 -28.22 -15.67
N GLY A 126 20.55 -27.62 -15.16
CA GLY A 126 20.78 -26.19 -15.30
C GLY A 126 20.93 -25.81 -16.77
N TRP A 127 20.33 -24.69 -17.16
CA TRP A 127 20.48 -24.18 -18.52
C TRP A 127 21.88 -23.62 -18.76
N THR A 128 22.30 -23.63 -20.02
CA THR A 128 23.49 -22.87 -20.44
C THR A 128 23.16 -21.38 -20.52
N ASP A 129 24.19 -20.54 -20.42
CA ASP A 129 24.05 -19.09 -20.54
C ASP A 129 23.42 -18.68 -21.88
N GLU A 130 23.74 -19.38 -22.97
CA GLU A 130 23.20 -19.12 -24.30
C GLU A 130 21.70 -19.45 -24.39
N ALA A 131 21.29 -20.58 -23.80
CA ALA A 131 19.89 -20.97 -23.74
C ALA A 131 19.08 -19.98 -22.91
N LEU A 132 19.62 -19.55 -21.76
CA LEU A 132 19.00 -18.53 -20.91
C LEU A 132 18.87 -17.19 -21.63
N LYS A 133 19.93 -16.71 -22.28
CA LYS A 133 19.90 -15.43 -23.04
C LYS A 133 18.89 -15.48 -24.19
N THR A 134 18.81 -16.62 -24.89
CA THR A 134 17.85 -16.82 -25.98
C THR A 134 16.40 -16.79 -25.47
N GLU A 135 16.14 -17.42 -24.32
CA GLU A 135 14.82 -17.35 -23.68
C GLU A 135 14.51 -15.92 -23.22
N LEU A 136 15.45 -15.21 -22.58
CA LEU A 136 15.26 -13.82 -22.17
C LEU A 136 14.95 -12.91 -23.36
N GLU A 137 15.61 -13.11 -24.49
CA GLU A 137 15.35 -12.37 -25.73
C GLU A 137 13.95 -12.70 -26.29
N THR A 138 13.52 -13.96 -26.19
CA THR A 138 12.16 -14.38 -26.56
C THR A 138 11.12 -13.68 -25.68
N LEU A 139 11.35 -13.59 -24.37
CA LEU A 139 10.47 -12.91 -23.42
C LEU A 139 10.44 -11.39 -23.65
N ALA A 140 11.59 -10.77 -23.93
CA ALA A 140 11.68 -9.34 -24.21
C ALA A 140 10.93 -8.95 -25.50
N ASN A 141 10.93 -9.82 -26.51
CA ASN A 141 10.26 -9.61 -27.79
C ASN A 141 8.82 -10.15 -27.84
N MET A 142 8.23 -10.50 -26.69
CA MET A 142 6.81 -10.87 -26.66
C MET A 142 5.93 -9.71 -27.13
N ASP A 143 4.83 -10.05 -27.80
CA ASP A 143 3.87 -9.06 -28.28
C ASP A 143 3.36 -8.20 -27.11
N HIS A 144 3.57 -6.89 -27.23
CA HIS A 144 3.22 -5.92 -26.20
C HIS A 144 2.73 -4.63 -26.84
N THR A 145 2.00 -3.83 -26.07
CA THR A 145 1.55 -2.52 -26.55
C THR A 145 2.77 -1.62 -26.74
N ARG A 146 2.93 -1.07 -27.95
CA ARG A 146 4.06 -0.21 -28.35
C ARG A 146 4.10 1.06 -27.52
N TRP A 147 4.78 1.00 -26.38
CA TRP A 147 4.93 2.13 -25.46
C TRP A 147 5.99 3.10 -25.96
N GLU A 148 6.92 2.61 -26.80
CA GLU A 148 7.99 3.35 -27.46
C GLU A 148 7.46 4.42 -28.40
N ASP A 149 6.30 4.19 -29.02
CA ASP A 149 5.64 5.20 -29.85
C ASP A 149 4.76 6.18 -29.06
N GLY A 150 4.71 6.05 -27.72
CA GLY A 150 3.91 6.93 -26.86
C GLY A 150 2.41 6.60 -26.79
N PHE A 151 1.97 5.42 -27.25
CA PHE A 151 0.55 5.03 -27.20
C PHE A 151 0.07 4.55 -25.81
N VAL A 152 0.98 4.42 -24.85
CA VAL A 152 0.67 3.92 -23.50
C VAL A 152 0.64 5.08 -22.51
N SER A 153 -0.52 5.32 -21.91
CA SER A 153 -0.68 6.36 -20.88
C SER A 153 0.01 5.95 -19.58
N GLY A 154 0.91 6.80 -19.08
CA GLY A 154 1.59 6.58 -17.81
C GLY A 154 2.72 5.57 -17.94
N ALA A 155 2.46 4.31 -17.61
CA ALA A 155 3.34 3.13 -17.61
C ALA A 155 4.87 3.34 -17.60
N VAL A 156 5.43 3.90 -18.68
CA VAL A 156 6.85 4.24 -18.82
C VAL A 156 7.01 5.77 -18.88
N TYR A 157 7.72 6.33 -17.90
CA TYR A 157 7.90 7.78 -17.76
C TYR A 157 9.08 8.33 -18.58
N HIS A 158 10.09 7.51 -18.87
CA HIS A 158 11.26 7.87 -19.66
C HIS A 158 11.72 6.65 -20.46
N GLY A 159 12.06 6.84 -21.74
CA GLY A 159 12.40 5.75 -22.67
C GLY A 159 13.65 5.99 -23.53
N GLU A 160 14.40 7.05 -23.28
CA GLU A 160 15.63 7.36 -24.04
C GLU A 160 16.73 6.33 -23.78
N GLU A 161 17.35 5.86 -24.87
CA GLU A 161 18.38 4.80 -24.83
C GLU A 161 19.60 5.16 -23.96
N ASP A 162 20.08 6.40 -24.04
CA ASP A 162 21.26 6.84 -23.29
C ASP A 162 21.02 6.79 -21.78
N LEU A 163 19.83 7.21 -21.32
CA LEU A 163 19.48 7.12 -19.92
C LEU A 163 19.31 5.67 -19.46
N LEU A 164 18.66 4.83 -20.26
CA LEU A 164 18.47 3.41 -19.95
C LEU A 164 19.82 2.69 -19.81
N LYS A 165 20.77 3.00 -20.70
CA LYS A 165 22.14 2.46 -20.64
C LYS A 165 22.86 2.88 -19.36
N LEU A 166 22.75 4.15 -18.98
CA LEU A 166 23.33 4.64 -17.73
C LEU A 166 22.70 3.96 -16.50
N GLN A 167 21.38 3.80 -16.49
CA GLN A 167 20.65 3.12 -15.41
C GLN A 167 21.05 1.65 -15.28
N ALA A 168 21.18 0.93 -16.41
CA ALA A 168 21.62 -0.46 -16.42
C ALA A 168 23.06 -0.60 -15.90
N GLU A 169 23.97 0.31 -16.31
CA GLU A 169 25.34 0.32 -15.79
C GLU A 169 25.37 0.59 -14.27
N ALA A 170 24.60 1.57 -13.81
CA ALA A 170 24.49 1.88 -12.38
C ALA A 170 23.95 0.67 -11.58
N TYR A 171 22.88 0.04 -12.06
CA TYR A 171 22.32 -1.16 -11.44
C TYR A 171 23.34 -2.31 -11.39
N GLY A 172 24.10 -2.51 -12.46
CA GLY A 172 25.17 -3.50 -12.54
C GLY A 172 26.24 -3.33 -11.46
N LYS A 173 26.60 -2.08 -11.11
CA LYS A 173 27.59 -1.81 -10.05
C LYS A 173 27.10 -2.14 -8.65
N PHE A 174 25.79 -2.10 -8.42
CA PHE A 174 25.18 -2.28 -7.09
C PHE A 174 24.28 -3.53 -6.99
N THR A 175 24.38 -4.48 -7.93
CA THR A 175 23.45 -5.62 -8.04
C THR A 175 23.38 -6.50 -6.78
N VAL A 176 24.49 -6.62 -6.03
CA VAL A 176 24.55 -7.39 -4.77
C VAL A 176 24.37 -6.54 -3.52
N ALA A 177 24.19 -5.23 -3.68
CA ALA A 177 24.13 -4.32 -2.54
C ALA A 177 22.82 -4.52 -1.77
N ASN A 178 22.93 -4.56 -0.45
CA ASN A 178 21.80 -4.72 0.45
C ASN A 178 21.82 -3.58 1.50
N PRO A 179 20.91 -2.59 1.44
CA PRO A 179 20.90 -1.44 2.34
C PRO A 179 20.76 -1.79 3.83
N ILE A 180 20.35 -3.02 4.19
CA ILE A 180 20.32 -3.47 5.59
C ILE A 180 21.73 -3.55 6.22
N HIS A 181 22.78 -3.61 5.40
CA HIS A 181 24.19 -3.67 5.81
C HIS A 181 24.93 -2.40 5.38
N PRO A 182 24.69 -1.24 6.03
CA PRO A 182 25.30 0.03 5.65
C PRO A 182 26.82 0.10 5.89
N ASP A 183 27.35 -0.77 6.75
CA ASP A 183 28.78 -0.98 6.98
C ASP A 183 29.47 -1.68 5.79
N VAL A 184 28.76 -2.61 5.14
CA VAL A 184 29.24 -3.31 3.94
C VAL A 184 29.03 -2.48 2.68
N PHE A 185 27.91 -1.73 2.60
CA PHE A 185 27.53 -0.95 1.42
C PHE A 185 27.38 0.56 1.72
N PRO A 186 28.44 1.25 2.20
CA PRO A 186 28.35 2.66 2.60
C PRO A 186 28.02 3.59 1.43
N GLY A 187 28.39 3.20 0.20
CA GLY A 187 28.05 3.95 -1.01
C GLY A 187 26.54 4.04 -1.25
N VAL A 188 25.80 2.94 -1.05
CA VAL A 188 24.34 2.94 -1.18
C VAL A 188 23.69 3.79 -0.11
N ARG A 189 24.14 3.64 1.15
CA ARG A 189 23.65 4.47 2.26
C ARG A 189 23.86 5.98 2.00
N LYS A 190 25.00 6.35 1.42
CA LYS A 190 25.27 7.74 1.00
C LYS A 190 24.28 8.19 -0.08
N MET A 191 24.12 7.41 -1.15
CA MET A 191 23.21 7.75 -2.25
C MET A 191 21.76 7.92 -1.76
N GLU A 192 21.26 7.01 -0.91
CA GLU A 192 19.90 7.13 -0.35
C GLU A 192 19.73 8.42 0.47
N ALA A 193 20.70 8.76 1.32
CA ALA A 193 20.65 9.99 2.11
C ALA A 193 20.67 11.25 1.22
N GLU A 194 21.47 11.25 0.16
CA GLU A 194 21.56 12.36 -0.80
C GLU A 194 20.27 12.53 -1.61
N VAL A 195 19.67 11.42 -2.07
CA VAL A 195 18.37 11.44 -2.77
C VAL A 195 17.28 12.04 -1.88
N VAL A 196 17.19 11.59 -0.62
CA VAL A 196 16.24 12.16 0.34
C VAL A 196 16.50 13.65 0.54
N SER A 197 17.76 14.07 0.71
CA SER A 197 18.11 15.48 0.88
C SER A 197 17.73 16.34 -0.33
N MET A 198 17.97 15.87 -1.55
CA MET A 198 17.58 16.57 -2.78
C MET A 198 16.07 16.73 -2.87
N VAL A 199 15.30 15.67 -2.56
CA VAL A 199 13.83 15.72 -2.58
C VAL A 199 13.29 16.67 -1.50
N LEU A 200 13.83 16.62 -0.27
CA LEU A 200 13.45 17.57 0.79
C LEU A 200 13.70 19.02 0.38
N SER A 201 14.85 19.29 -0.24
CA SER A 201 15.17 20.62 -0.78
C SER A 201 14.19 21.03 -1.89
N MET A 202 13.86 20.12 -2.81
CA MET A 202 12.92 20.37 -3.91
C MET A 202 11.52 20.75 -3.41
N PHE A 203 11.08 20.17 -2.29
CA PHE A 203 9.80 20.48 -1.65
C PHE A 203 9.87 21.60 -0.60
N HIS A 204 11.00 22.32 -0.50
CA HIS A 204 11.22 23.41 0.47
C HIS A 204 10.93 22.97 1.92
N ALA A 205 11.35 21.76 2.28
CA ALA A 205 11.13 21.23 3.61
C ALA A 205 11.91 22.02 4.69
N PRO A 206 11.40 22.11 5.93
CA PRO A 206 12.14 22.75 7.02
C PRO A 206 13.43 22.00 7.33
N SER A 207 14.41 22.66 7.96
CA SER A 207 15.71 22.06 8.32
C SER A 207 15.61 20.88 9.28
N THR A 208 14.48 20.75 10.00
CA THR A 208 14.18 19.61 10.88
C THR A 208 13.52 18.44 10.17
N ALA A 209 13.24 18.55 8.87
CA ALA A 209 12.62 17.47 8.11
C ALA A 209 13.59 16.32 7.86
N ALA A 210 13.03 15.12 7.81
CA ALA A 210 13.74 13.89 7.47
C ALA A 210 12.85 13.04 6.56
N GLY A 211 13.46 12.05 5.91
CA GLY A 211 12.77 11.13 5.01
C GLY A 211 13.51 9.82 4.85
N VAL A 212 12.91 8.91 4.11
CA VAL A 212 13.46 7.60 3.78
C VAL A 212 13.04 7.22 2.36
N SER A 213 13.90 6.50 1.65
CA SER A 213 13.55 5.89 0.36
C SER A 213 12.62 4.69 0.58
N THR A 214 11.69 4.48 -0.34
CA THR A 214 10.77 3.34 -0.33
C THR A 214 10.76 2.67 -1.71
N SER A 215 10.17 1.48 -1.81
CA SER A 215 10.04 0.74 -3.07
C SER A 215 9.11 1.41 -4.08
N GLY A 216 8.27 2.37 -3.65
CA GLY A 216 7.39 3.11 -4.55
C GLY A 216 6.26 3.85 -3.84
N GLY A 217 5.41 4.52 -4.62
CA GLY A 217 4.38 5.43 -4.08
C GLY A 217 3.37 4.76 -3.14
N THR A 218 3.05 3.48 -3.34
CA THR A 218 2.16 2.73 -2.44
C THR A 218 2.79 2.58 -1.05
N GLU A 219 4.05 2.17 -0.97
CA GLU A 219 4.75 2.02 0.30
C GLU A 219 4.92 3.37 1.00
N SER A 220 5.25 4.44 0.27
CA SER A 220 5.31 5.80 0.84
C SER A 220 3.99 6.23 1.50
N ILE A 221 2.84 5.96 0.86
CA ILE A 221 1.52 6.27 1.43
C ILE A 221 1.26 5.41 2.68
N LEU A 222 1.58 4.11 2.64
CA LEU A 222 1.43 3.21 3.78
C LEU A 222 2.25 3.69 4.98
N MET A 223 3.53 4.01 4.77
CA MET A 223 4.43 4.48 5.83
C MET A 223 4.00 5.83 6.40
N ALA A 224 3.49 6.75 5.57
CA ALA A 224 2.93 8.02 6.03
C ALA A 224 1.70 7.80 6.94
N CYS A 225 0.76 6.95 6.52
CA CYS A 225 -0.44 6.63 7.30
C CYS A 225 -0.09 5.92 8.61
N TYR A 226 0.81 4.95 8.57
CA TYR A 226 1.28 4.23 9.74
C TYR A 226 1.97 5.18 10.73
N SER A 227 2.88 6.02 10.26
CA SER A 227 3.59 6.99 11.10
C SER A 227 2.62 7.99 11.76
N ALA A 228 1.63 8.49 11.00
CA ALA A 228 0.61 9.38 11.54
C ALA A 228 -0.27 8.69 12.61
N ARG A 229 -0.63 7.43 12.40
CA ARG A 229 -1.35 6.61 13.41
C ARG A 229 -0.51 6.44 14.68
N GLN A 230 0.74 6.02 14.55
CA GLN A 230 1.63 5.83 15.71
C GLN A 230 1.83 7.14 16.48
N LYS A 231 2.05 8.25 15.77
CA LYS A 231 2.16 9.58 16.38
C LYS A 231 0.88 9.97 17.12
N ALA A 232 -0.29 9.75 16.53
CA ALA A 232 -1.57 10.05 17.18
C ALA A 232 -1.82 9.21 18.44
N TYR A 233 -1.38 7.95 18.44
CA TYR A 233 -1.43 7.11 19.63
C TYR A 233 -0.50 7.61 20.74
N VAL A 234 0.77 7.87 20.42
CA VAL A 234 1.79 8.29 21.41
C VAL A 234 1.51 9.68 21.99
N GLU A 235 1.18 10.66 21.14
CA GLU A 235 1.02 12.06 21.59
C GLU A 235 -0.38 12.38 22.12
N ARG A 236 -1.41 11.64 21.69
CA ARG A 236 -2.82 11.98 21.96
C ARG A 236 -3.65 10.81 22.48
N GLY A 237 -3.08 9.62 22.65
CA GLY A 237 -3.80 8.44 23.14
C GLY A 237 -4.91 7.93 22.21
N VAL A 238 -4.84 8.24 20.90
CA VAL A 238 -5.89 7.84 19.95
C VAL A 238 -5.83 6.33 19.69
N THR A 239 -6.82 5.59 20.17
CA THR A 239 -6.95 4.14 19.98
C THR A 239 -7.78 3.75 18.75
N GLU A 240 -8.70 4.62 18.33
CA GLU A 240 -9.57 4.45 17.16
C GLU A 240 -9.27 5.54 16.12
N PRO A 241 -8.18 5.40 15.33
CA PRO A 241 -7.77 6.42 14.37
C PRO A 241 -8.74 6.50 13.20
N GLU A 242 -9.06 7.73 12.78
CA GLU A 242 -9.86 8.02 11.59
C GLU A 242 -9.05 8.88 10.59
N MET A 243 -9.28 8.68 9.30
CA MET A 243 -8.64 9.42 8.20
C MET A 243 -9.69 9.92 7.22
N ILE A 244 -9.63 11.21 6.88
CA ILE A 244 -10.58 11.88 5.96
C ILE A 244 -9.87 12.13 4.63
N LEU A 245 -10.44 11.66 3.53
CA LEU A 245 -9.85 11.71 2.20
C LEU A 245 -10.85 12.16 1.13
N PRO A 246 -10.41 12.85 0.07
CA PRO A 246 -11.26 13.01 -1.10
C PRO A 246 -11.52 11.65 -1.78
N GLU A 247 -12.68 11.49 -2.42
CA GLU A 247 -13.02 10.27 -3.17
C GLU A 247 -12.01 9.93 -4.28
N THR A 248 -11.31 10.94 -4.81
CA THR A 248 -10.27 10.83 -5.84
C THR A 248 -8.90 10.41 -5.30
N ALA A 249 -8.75 10.26 -3.98
CA ALA A 249 -7.48 9.86 -3.37
C ALA A 249 -7.04 8.47 -3.89
N HIS A 250 -5.72 8.29 -4.00
CA HIS A 250 -5.12 7.05 -4.47
C HIS A 250 -5.59 5.84 -3.62
N THR A 251 -5.82 4.70 -4.27
CA THR A 251 -6.39 3.50 -3.62
C THR A 251 -5.50 2.95 -2.49
N ALA A 252 -4.20 3.24 -2.50
CA ALA A 252 -3.27 2.89 -1.42
C ALA A 252 -3.69 3.40 -0.04
N PHE A 253 -4.39 4.54 0.06
CA PHE A 253 -4.90 5.01 1.34
C PHE A 253 -5.97 4.09 1.94
N ARG A 254 -6.81 3.49 1.10
CA ARG A 254 -7.82 2.51 1.53
C ARG A 254 -7.13 1.23 2.00
N LYS A 255 -6.12 0.78 1.25
CA LYS A 255 -5.25 -0.33 1.66
C LYS A 255 -4.60 -0.05 3.03
N ALA A 256 -4.12 1.16 3.26
CA ALA A 256 -3.59 1.59 4.56
C ALA A 256 -4.65 1.50 5.67
N GLY A 257 -5.88 1.94 5.39
CA GLY A 257 -7.02 1.80 6.30
C GLY A 257 -7.26 0.37 6.74
N ASP A 258 -7.28 -0.56 5.78
CA ASP A 258 -7.51 -1.98 6.05
C ASP A 258 -6.36 -2.65 6.80
N TYR A 259 -5.11 -2.34 6.41
CA TYR A 259 -3.90 -2.91 7.01
C TYR A 259 -3.69 -2.43 8.44
N PHE A 260 -3.85 -1.12 8.68
CA PHE A 260 -3.52 -0.48 9.95
C PHE A 260 -4.75 -0.19 10.83
N LYS A 261 -5.94 -0.66 10.42
CA LYS A 261 -7.21 -0.48 11.12
C LYS A 261 -7.51 1.00 11.38
N ILE A 262 -7.36 1.82 10.33
CA ILE A 262 -7.71 3.23 10.34
C ILE A 262 -9.05 3.37 9.62
N LYS A 263 -10.03 3.97 10.29
CA LYS A 263 -11.35 4.18 9.70
C LYS A 263 -11.28 5.29 8.65
N VAL A 264 -11.61 4.94 7.40
CA VAL A 264 -11.51 5.86 6.26
C VAL A 264 -12.86 6.52 5.98
N HIS A 265 -12.88 7.85 6.02
CA HIS A 265 -14.02 8.68 5.61
C HIS A 265 -13.72 9.32 4.27
N LEU A 266 -14.62 9.13 3.32
CA LEU A 266 -14.49 9.72 1.99
C LEU A 266 -15.36 10.97 1.89
N VAL A 267 -14.79 11.99 1.28
CA VAL A 267 -15.46 13.26 1.01
C VAL A 267 -15.63 13.39 -0.50
N PRO A 268 -16.87 13.62 -0.99
CA PRO A 268 -17.12 13.87 -2.40
C PRO A 268 -16.24 14.99 -2.93
N CYS A 269 -15.61 14.75 -4.08
CA CYS A 269 -14.79 15.75 -4.78
C CYS A 269 -15.48 16.07 -6.12
N PRO A 270 -16.50 16.97 -6.13
CA PRO A 270 -17.12 17.37 -7.38
C PRO A 270 -16.08 18.01 -8.29
N ALA A 271 -16.18 17.73 -9.60
CA ALA A 271 -15.31 18.35 -10.59
C ALA A 271 -15.40 19.89 -10.46
N PRO A 272 -14.28 20.62 -10.53
CA PRO A 272 -14.31 22.07 -10.40
C PRO A 272 -15.22 22.66 -11.47
N THR A 273 -16.25 23.39 -11.05
CA THR A 273 -17.28 23.95 -11.94
C THR A 273 -16.81 25.18 -12.73
N HIS A 274 -15.55 25.60 -12.61
CA HIS A 274 -15.04 26.81 -13.28
C HIS A 274 -13.59 26.67 -13.78
N GLN A 275 -13.35 27.24 -14.97
CA GLN A 275 -12.04 27.58 -15.54
C GLN A 275 -11.06 28.06 -14.47
N ALA A 276 -9.84 27.50 -14.52
CA ALA A 276 -8.62 27.91 -13.80
C ALA A 276 -8.81 29.03 -12.75
N LEU A 277 -9.36 28.68 -11.60
CA LEU A 277 -9.35 29.57 -10.43
C LEU A 277 -7.97 29.50 -9.79
N ARG A 278 -7.30 30.65 -9.81
CA ARG A 278 -6.07 30.98 -9.09
C ARG A 278 -6.17 30.44 -7.65
N LEU A 279 -5.37 29.41 -7.34
CA LEU A 279 -5.36 28.72 -6.04
C LEU A 279 -5.10 29.72 -4.90
N THR A 280 -6.16 30.14 -4.22
CA THR A 280 -6.07 30.62 -2.83
C THR A 280 -6.26 29.43 -1.90
N SER A 281 -5.43 29.39 -0.87
CA SER A 281 -5.21 28.24 0.02
C SER A 281 -6.51 27.65 0.60
N LEU A 282 -6.90 26.48 0.12
CA LEU A 282 -7.82 25.59 0.82
C LEU A 282 -7.08 24.30 1.15
N THR A 283 -6.47 24.38 2.32
CA THR A 283 -5.80 23.40 3.18
C THR A 283 -6.30 21.96 3.04
N VAL A 284 -5.39 21.04 2.71
CA VAL A 284 -5.37 19.69 3.30
C VAL A 284 -5.08 19.89 4.79
N SER A 285 -6.14 19.96 5.60
CA SER A 285 -6.00 20.09 7.05
C SER A 285 -5.70 18.72 7.65
N TRP A 286 -4.41 18.40 7.81
CA TRP A 286 -4.01 17.47 8.87
C TRP A 286 -4.48 18.04 10.21
N MET A 287 -5.14 17.21 11.02
CA MET A 287 -5.59 17.55 12.36
C MET A 287 -4.37 17.67 13.29
N THR A 288 -3.63 18.77 13.15
CA THR A 288 -2.58 19.22 14.09
C THR A 288 -2.75 20.68 14.50
N SER A 289 -3.92 21.29 14.29
CA SER A 289 -4.18 22.62 14.82
C SER A 289 -5.65 23.02 14.72
N ARG A 290 -6.39 22.88 15.83
CA ARG A 290 -7.15 23.99 16.44
C ARG A 290 -7.34 23.71 17.95
N PRO A 291 -6.82 24.55 18.85
CA PRO A 291 -7.40 24.69 20.17
C PRO A 291 -8.70 25.50 19.99
N PHE A 292 -9.84 24.85 20.16
CA PHE A 292 -11.12 25.54 20.27
C PHE A 292 -11.63 25.38 21.70
N LEU A 293 -11.04 26.13 22.61
CA LEU A 293 -11.72 26.59 23.82
C LEU A 293 -11.04 27.87 24.30
N ASN A 294 -11.79 28.96 24.23
CA ASN A 294 -11.57 30.16 25.03
C ASN A 294 -11.33 29.74 26.49
N TRP A 295 -10.10 29.85 26.96
CA TRP A 295 -9.84 29.97 28.39
C TRP A 295 -9.49 31.42 28.68
N ARG A 296 -10.47 32.18 29.16
CA ARG A 296 -10.19 33.45 29.84
C ARG A 296 -9.36 33.11 31.08
N SER A 297 -8.14 33.63 31.15
CA SER A 297 -7.41 33.72 32.40
C SER A 297 -8.08 34.77 33.28
N SER A 298 -8.83 34.32 34.28
CA SER A 298 -9.18 35.16 35.44
C SER A 298 -9.35 34.26 36.66
N ALA A 299 -8.22 33.78 37.15
CA ALA A 299 -8.04 33.44 38.55
C ALA A 299 -6.79 34.19 39.01
N ALA A 300 -7.02 35.43 39.44
CA ALA A 300 -6.08 36.12 40.30
C ALA A 300 -6.03 35.37 41.63
N CYS A 301 -4.84 34.96 42.05
CA CYS A 301 -4.56 34.66 43.45
C CYS A 301 -3.34 35.52 43.82
N PRO A 302 -3.49 36.53 44.69
CA PRO A 302 -2.39 37.40 45.09
C PRO A 302 -1.61 36.75 46.22
N CYS A 303 -0.32 36.51 46.01
CA CYS A 303 0.62 36.36 47.11
C CYS A 303 1.57 37.55 47.06
N THR A 304 1.49 38.34 48.13
CA THR A 304 2.58 39.17 48.66
C THR A 304 3.55 38.27 49.39
#